data_AF-A0A445HKJ9-F1
#
_entry.id   AF-A0A445HKJ9-F1
#
_cell.length_a   1.000
_cell.length_b   1.000
_cell.length_c   1.000
_cell.angle_alpha   90.00
_cell.angle_beta   90.00
_cell.angle_gamma   90.00
#
_symmetry.space_group_name_H-M   'P 1'
#
loop_
_entity.id
_entity.type
_entity.pdbx_description
1 polymer ?
#
loop_
_entity_poly.entity_id
_entity_poly.type
_entity_poly.pdbx_seq_one_letter_code
_entity_poly.pdbx_strand_id
1 'polypeptide(L)'
;MDVLFVDSGNPWNPKPETISKVMATLKGVHGVLKAGGTFISVTFGQPHFRRPIFNAPDFSWSVEWTTFGETFHYFVYVLKKGQRSSHDDIPPVKRFEARLLIYFMKS
;
A
#
# COMPACT_ATOMS: atom_id res chain seq x y z
N MET A 1 -8.24 -2.21 -2.47
CA MET A 1 -7.51 -3.35 -1.86
C MET A 1 -8.38 -4.18 -0.94
N ASP A 2 -9.24 -3.60 -0.09
CA ASP A 2 -9.98 -4.36 0.95
C ASP A 2 -10.93 -5.44 0.43
N VAL A 3 -11.57 -5.20 -0.72
CA VAL A 3 -12.45 -6.21 -1.35
C VAL A 3 -11.73 -7.54 -1.60
N LEU A 4 -10.42 -7.51 -1.85
CA LEU A 4 -9.64 -8.72 -2.09
C LEU A 4 -9.41 -9.55 -0.82
N PHE A 5 -9.67 -8.99 0.36
CA PHE A 5 -9.43 -9.62 1.66
C PHE A 5 -10.70 -10.05 2.40
N VAL A 6 -11.89 -9.90 1.79
CA VAL A 6 -13.19 -10.18 2.44
C VAL A 6 -13.24 -11.61 2.99
N ASP A 7 -12.74 -12.59 2.23
CA ASP A 7 -12.74 -14.02 2.63
C ASP A 7 -11.37 -14.54 3.07
N SER A 8 -10.49 -13.65 3.50
CA SER A 8 -9.08 -13.97 3.81
C SER A 8 -8.88 -14.92 4.99
N GLY A 9 -9.84 -15.00 5.90
CA GLY A 9 -9.74 -15.80 7.12
C GLY A 9 -8.85 -15.13 8.16
N ASN A 10 -7.73 -15.77 8.54
CA ASN A 10 -6.79 -15.22 9.51
C ASN A 10 -5.96 -14.08 8.88
N PRO A 11 -5.98 -12.85 9.42
CA PRO A 11 -5.22 -11.72 8.86
C PRO A 11 -3.69 -11.93 8.91
N TRP A 12 -3.18 -12.75 9.83
CA TRP A 12 -1.76 -13.09 9.92
C TRP A 12 -1.34 -14.20 8.96
N ASN A 13 -2.30 -15.04 8.53
CA ASN A 13 -2.07 -16.10 7.57
C ASN A 13 -3.25 -16.18 6.60
N PRO A 14 -3.37 -15.22 5.65
CA PRO A 14 -4.46 -15.20 4.71
C PRO A 14 -4.45 -16.44 3.82
N LYS A 15 -5.63 -16.88 3.38
CA LYS A 15 -5.73 -18.02 2.45
C LYS A 15 -4.80 -17.82 1.23
N PRO A 16 -4.10 -18.86 0.75
CA PRO A 16 -3.20 -18.76 -0.40
C PRO A 16 -3.88 -18.18 -1.65
N GLU A 17 -5.16 -18.50 -1.87
CA GLU A 17 -5.96 -17.95 -2.97
C GLU A 17 -6.13 -16.42 -2.85
N THR A 18 -6.32 -15.90 -1.63
CA THR A 18 -6.38 -14.46 -1.39
C THR A 18 -5.05 -13.79 -1.71
N ILE A 19 -3.94 -14.37 -1.22
CA ILE A 19 -2.60 -13.85 -1.52
C ILE A 19 -2.33 -13.84 -3.03
N SER A 20 -2.68 -14.92 -3.73
CA SER A 20 -2.53 -15.02 -5.18
C SER A 20 -3.28 -13.92 -5.92
N LYS A 21 -4.57 -13.70 -5.61
CA LYS A 21 -5.39 -12.64 -6.21
C LYS A 21 -4.82 -11.24 -5.96
N VAL A 22 -4.35 -11.00 -4.73
CA VAL A 22 -3.74 -9.72 -4.35
C VAL A 22 -2.43 -9.48 -5.09
N MET A 23 -1.55 -10.48 -5.14
CA MET A 23 -0.27 -10.39 -5.84
C MET A 23 -0.47 -10.22 -7.35
N ALA A 24 -1.42 -10.92 -7.97
CA ALA A 24 -1.76 -10.74 -9.37
C ALA A 24 -2.24 -9.31 -9.65
N THR A 25 -3.10 -8.77 -8.80
CA THR A 25 -3.59 -7.39 -8.91
C THR A 25 -2.42 -6.39 -8.82
N LEU A 26 -1.55 -6.55 -7.81
CA LEU A 26 -0.40 -5.66 -7.61
C LEU A 26 0.63 -5.77 -8.75
N LYS A 27 0.85 -6.95 -9.31
CA LYS A 27 1.69 -7.15 -10.50
C LYS A 27 1.12 -6.43 -11.72
N GLY A 28 -0.21 -6.50 -11.92
CA GLY A 28 -0.88 -5.74 -12.97
C GLY A 28 -0.66 -4.24 -12.82
N VAL A 29 -0.91 -3.70 -11.61
CA VAL A 29 -0.68 -2.28 -11.29
C VAL A 29 0.79 -1.89 -11.50
N HIS A 30 1.74 -2.66 -10.95
CA HIS A 30 3.16 -2.38 -11.10
C HIS A 30 3.58 -2.39 -12.57
N GLY A 31 3.08 -3.34 -13.37
CA GLY A 31 3.37 -3.45 -14.80
C GLY A 31 2.94 -2.24 -15.61
N VAL A 32 1.73 -1.71 -15.36
CA VAL A 32 1.19 -0.56 -16.12
C VAL A 32 1.76 0.80 -15.67
N LEU A 33 2.33 0.88 -14.47
CA LEU A 33 2.98 2.12 -14.00
C LEU A 33 4.26 2.39 -14.81
N LYS A 34 4.38 3.62 -15.32
CA LYS A 34 5.66 4.13 -15.83
C LYS A 34 6.71 4.24 -14.72
N ALA A 35 7.98 4.36 -15.09
CA ALA A 35 9.04 4.69 -14.14
C ALA A 35 8.71 6.00 -13.40
N GLY A 36 8.87 6.02 -12.08
CA GLY A 36 8.47 7.13 -11.22
C GLY A 36 6.95 7.27 -11.00
N GLY A 37 6.14 6.37 -11.56
CA GLY A 37 4.69 6.34 -11.34
C GLY A 37 4.34 6.03 -9.88
N THR A 38 3.21 6.59 -9.42
CA THR A 38 2.74 6.41 -8.04
C THR A 38 1.44 5.62 -8.01
N PHE A 39 1.38 4.58 -7.18
CA PHE A 39 0.14 3.89 -6.81
C PHE A 39 -0.25 4.31 -5.39
N ILE A 40 -1.52 4.67 -5.21
CA ILE A 40 -2.08 5.04 -3.90
C ILE A 40 -3.11 3.97 -3.52
N SER A 41 -2.91 3.33 -2.37
CA SER A 41 -3.87 2.37 -1.82
C SER A 41 -4.44 2.90 -0.51
N VAL A 42 -5.74 3.20 -0.50
CA VAL A 42 -6.50 3.50 0.71
C VAL A 42 -7.18 2.23 1.20
N THR A 43 -6.99 1.89 2.48
CA THR A 43 -7.43 0.61 3.03
C THR A 43 -7.63 0.67 4.54
N PHE A 44 -8.50 -0.17 5.09
CA PHE A 44 -8.58 -0.42 6.54
C PHE A 44 -7.45 -1.31 7.05
N GLY A 45 -6.70 -1.95 6.16
CA GLY A 45 -5.62 -2.86 6.49
C GLY A 45 -4.44 -2.16 7.15
N GLN A 46 -4.15 -2.57 8.38
CA GLN A 46 -3.04 -2.04 9.15
C GLN A 46 -1.67 -2.33 8.50
N PRO A 47 -0.64 -1.50 8.77
CA PRO A 47 0.70 -1.64 8.18
C PRO A 47 1.33 -3.01 8.41
N HIS A 48 1.11 -3.62 9.57
CA HIS A 48 1.61 -4.95 9.90
C HIS A 48 1.15 -6.03 8.90
N PHE A 49 -0.06 -5.92 8.35
CA PHE A 49 -0.61 -6.88 7.39
C PHE A 49 -0.33 -6.50 5.93
N ARG A 50 -0.32 -5.20 5.62
CA ARG A 50 -0.22 -4.71 4.24
C ARG A 50 1.22 -4.54 3.77
N ARG A 51 2.12 -4.10 4.65
CA ARG A 51 3.53 -3.84 4.30
C ARG A 51 4.26 -5.07 3.77
N PRO A 52 4.11 -6.28 4.33
CA PRO A 52 4.81 -7.46 3.80
C PRO A 52 4.45 -7.74 2.33
N ILE A 53 3.19 -7.52 1.96
CA ILE A 53 2.68 -7.73 0.60
C ILE A 53 3.23 -6.64 -0.35
N PHE A 54 3.18 -5.38 0.07
CA PHE A 54 3.70 -4.27 -0.75
C PHE A 54 5.22 -4.30 -0.92
N ASN A 55 5.96 -4.81 0.07
CA ASN A 55 7.41 -4.94 0.04
C ASN A 55 7.89 -6.29 -0.53
N ALA A 56 7.00 -7.07 -1.15
CA ALA A 56 7.38 -8.32 -1.80
C ALA A 56 8.53 -8.08 -2.81
N PRO A 57 9.47 -9.04 -2.96
CA PRO A 57 10.65 -8.88 -3.81
C PRO A 57 10.30 -8.57 -5.26
N ASP A 58 9.14 -9.01 -5.75
CA ASP A 58 8.62 -8.75 -7.10
C ASP A 58 8.44 -7.25 -7.44
N PHE A 59 8.39 -6.35 -6.44
CA PHE A 59 8.09 -4.94 -6.66
C PHE A 59 9.29 -4.03 -6.43
N SER A 60 9.51 -3.10 -7.35
CA SER A 60 10.60 -2.11 -7.29
C SER A 60 10.19 -0.74 -6.74
N TRP A 61 8.99 -0.63 -6.16
CA TRP A 61 8.51 0.63 -5.57
C TRP A 61 9.01 0.84 -4.13
N SER A 62 9.12 2.10 -3.68
CA SER A 62 9.13 2.41 -2.24
C SER A 62 7.72 2.30 -1.68
N VAL A 63 7.60 2.19 -0.36
CA VAL A 63 6.30 2.13 0.34
C VAL A 63 6.33 3.09 1.51
N GLU A 64 5.50 4.13 1.44
CA GLU A 64 5.20 5.04 2.55
C GLU A 64 3.74 4.87 2.96
N TRP A 65 3.40 5.16 4.22
CA TRP A 65 2.00 5.18 4.64
C TRP A 65 1.73 6.24 5.71
N THR A 66 0.49 6.71 5.73
CA THR A 66 -0.03 7.61 6.76
C THR A 66 -1.45 7.19 7.14
N THR A 67 -1.96 7.71 8.25
CA THR A 67 -3.35 7.54 8.63
C THR A 67 -4.20 8.74 8.22
N PHE A 68 -5.45 8.49 7.89
CA PHE A 68 -6.44 9.52 7.55
C PHE A 68 -7.75 9.24 8.27
N GLY A 69 -8.38 10.29 8.83
CA GLY A 69 -9.64 10.23 9.56
C GLY A 69 -9.47 10.29 11.09
N GLU A 70 -10.33 11.08 11.74
CA GLU A 70 -10.33 11.28 13.20
C GLU A 70 -11.13 10.20 13.93
N THR A 71 -12.21 9.68 13.33
CA THR A 71 -13.09 8.64 13.93
C THR A 71 -12.86 7.25 13.33
N PHE A 72 -12.49 7.18 12.05
CA PHE A 72 -12.18 5.94 11.36
C PHE A 72 -10.77 6.04 10.79
N HIS A 73 -9.83 5.28 11.34
CA HIS A 73 -8.44 5.30 10.88
C HIS A 73 -8.31 4.50 9.57
N TYR A 74 -8.35 5.19 8.44
CA TYR A 74 -7.89 4.64 7.17
C TYR A 74 -6.37 4.70 7.11
N PHE A 75 -5.77 3.71 6.46
CA PHE A 75 -4.36 3.72 6.11
C PHE A 75 -4.22 4.05 4.62
N VAL A 76 -3.46 5.09 4.32
CA VAL A 76 -3.15 5.53 2.98
C VAL A 76 -1.71 5.13 2.69
N TYR A 77 -1.51 4.22 1.75
CA TYR A 77 -0.19 3.79 1.28
C TYR A 77 0.14 4.51 -0.04
N VAL A 78 1.35 5.03 -0.13
CA VAL A 78 1.90 5.68 -1.33
C VAL A 78 3.09 4.84 -1.80
N LEU A 79 2.96 4.25 -2.99
CA LEU A 79 3.94 3.36 -3.57
C LEU A 79 4.53 3.96 -4.85
N LYS A 80 5.83 4.28 -4.86
CA LYS A 80 6.50 4.96 -5.99
C LYS A 80 7.44 4.04 -6.73
N LYS A 81 7.14 3.71 -7.99
CA LYS A 81 7.90 2.75 -8.81
C LYS A 81 9.31 3.25 -9.12
N GLY A 82 10.31 2.41 -8.86
CA GLY A 82 11.72 2.69 -9.16
C GLY A 82 12.47 3.42 -8.04
N GLN A 83 11.85 3.61 -6.87
CA GLN A 83 12.46 4.28 -5.72
C GLN A 83 12.63 3.38 -4.48
N ARG A 84 12.68 2.05 -4.65
CA ARG A 84 12.81 1.12 -3.52
C ARG A 84 14.08 1.46 -2.71
N SER A 85 13.90 1.85 -1.45
CA SER A 85 15.00 2.04 -0.51
C SER A 85 15.54 0.69 -0.05
N SER A 86 16.85 0.64 0.22
CA SER A 86 17.48 -0.43 0.99
C SER A 86 16.75 -0.61 2.33
N HIS A 87 16.64 -1.85 2.79
CA HIS A 87 15.81 -2.28 3.92
C HIS A 87 16.09 -1.53 5.25
N ASP A 88 17.22 -0.83 5.34
CA ASP A 88 17.70 -0.12 6.53
C ASP A 88 17.19 1.33 6.66
N ASP A 89 16.59 1.90 5.60
CA ASP A 89 16.16 3.31 5.55
C ASP A 89 14.64 3.46 5.75
N ILE A 90 14.10 2.91 6.84
CA ILE A 90 12.72 3.25 7.25
C ILE A 90 12.82 4.39 8.28
N PRO A 91 12.80 5.67 7.86
CA PRO A 91 12.73 6.76 8.82
C PRO A 91 11.42 6.66 9.62
N PRO A 92 11.42 7.08 10.90
CA PRO A 92 10.20 7.15 11.69
C PRO A 92 9.17 7.98 10.93
N VAL A 93 7.93 7.48 10.89
CA VAL A 93 6.77 8.03 10.17
C VAL A 93 6.83 9.56 10.13
N LYS A 94 7.33 10.13 9.02
CA LYS A 94 7.17 11.55 8.78
C LYS A 94 5.71 11.75 8.47
N ARG A 95 5.04 12.54 9.31
CA ARG A 95 3.66 12.99 9.11
C ARG A 95 3.62 13.71 7.76
N PHE A 96 3.27 12.99 6.71
CA PHE A 96 3.07 13.58 5.39
C PHE A 96 1.88 14.53 5.53
N GLU A 97 2.09 15.83 5.34
CA GLU A 97 0.97 16.77 5.29
C GLU A 97 0.13 16.40 4.06
N ALA A 98 -0.96 15.66 4.29
CA ALA A 98 -1.88 15.20 3.27
C ALA A 98 -2.65 16.34 2.56
N ARG A 99 -2.28 17.61 2.78
CA ARG A 99 -2.95 18.79 2.18
C ARG A 99 -3.11 18.65 0.67
N LEU A 100 -2.06 18.23 -0.06
CA LEU A 100 -2.15 18.07 -1.51
C LEU A 100 -3.03 16.89 -1.96
N LEU A 101 -3.04 15.78 -1.23
CA LEU A 101 -3.90 14.64 -1.55
C LEU A 101 -5.38 14.94 -1.27
N ILE A 102 -5.66 15.74 -0.24
CA ILE A 102 -7.01 16.18 0.08
C ILE A 102 -7.60 17.07 -1.03
N TYR A 103 -6.80 17.96 -1.64
CA TYR A 103 -7.25 18.73 -2.80
C TYR A 103 -7.58 17.86 -4.00
N PHE A 104 -6.78 16.81 -4.25
CA PHE A 104 -7.01 15.89 -5.37
C PHE A 104 -8.26 15.01 -5.18
N MET A 105 -8.59 14.63 -3.94
CA MET A 105 -9.76 13.80 -3.65
C MET A 105 -11.07 14.56 -3.44
N LYS A 106 -11.02 15.91 -3.41
CA LYS A 106 -12.21 16.77 -3.25
C LYS A 106 -12.67 17.42 -4.58
N SER A 107 -11.98 17.19 -5.68
CA SER A 107 -12.42 17.56 -7.04
C SER A 107 -13.16 16.41 -7.71
#